data_AF-A0A536NKU0-F1
#
_entry.id   AF-A0A536NKU0-F1
#
_cell.length_a   1.000
_cell.length_b   1.000
_cell.length_c   1.000
_cell.angle_alpha   90.00
_cell.angle_beta   90.00
_cell.angle_gamma   90.00
#
_symmetry.space_group_name_H-M   'P 1'
#
loop_
_entity.id
_entity.type
_entity.pdbx_description
1 polymer ?
#
loop_
_entity_poly.entity_id
_entity_poly.type
_entity_poly.pdbx_seq_one_letter_code
_entity_poly.pdbx_strand_id
1 'polypeptide(L)'
;MNFGLTAEQEMVVKTVRGFVEKELYPLEPEVERTGHVPKELGRDIQRKVKALGFYAPNIPEKYGGGGLDNVTMALLERELGRTSWALHVWWGR
;
A
#
# COMPACT_ATOMS: atom_id res chain seq x y z
N MET A 1 -8.98 -28.25 -6.11
CA MET A 1 -8.94 -26.91 -5.47
C MET A 1 -8.23 -25.96 -6.40
N ASN A 2 -8.68 -24.70 -6.50
CA ASN A 2 -8.01 -23.66 -7.27
C ASN A 2 -7.36 -22.67 -6.28
N PHE A 3 -6.04 -22.52 -6.38
CA PHE A 3 -5.25 -21.60 -5.55
C PHE A 3 -4.69 -20.42 -6.36
N GLY A 4 -5.05 -20.33 -7.64
CA GLY A 4 -4.70 -19.18 -8.47
C GLY A 4 -5.42 -17.93 -7.99
N LEU A 5 -4.78 -16.78 -8.21
CA LEU A 5 -5.39 -15.48 -7.94
C LEU A 5 -6.50 -15.19 -8.97
N THR A 6 -7.51 -14.45 -8.55
CA THR A 6 -8.45 -13.85 -9.49
C THR A 6 -7.78 -12.70 -10.25
N ALA A 7 -8.30 -12.31 -11.41
CA ALA A 7 -7.78 -11.17 -12.16
C ALA A 7 -7.77 -9.86 -11.35
N GLU A 8 -8.77 -9.68 -10.48
CA GLU A 8 -8.86 -8.54 -9.56
C GLU A 8 -7.74 -8.58 -8.50
N GLN A 9 -7.52 -9.75 -7.89
CA GLN A 9 -6.42 -9.95 -6.95
C GLN A 9 -5.05 -9.72 -7.59
N GLU A 10 -4.85 -10.19 -8.82
CA GLU A 10 -3.62 -9.92 -9.59
C GLU A 10 -3.43 -8.42 -9.85
N MET A 11 -4.52 -7.71 -10.17
CA MET A 11 -4.48 -6.26 -10.39
C MET A 11 -4.09 -5.51 -9.11
N VAL A 12 -4.66 -5.87 -7.96
CA VAL A 12 -4.30 -5.29 -6.66
C VAL A 12 -2.83 -5.55 -6.36
N VAL A 13 -2.38 -6.81 -6.45
CA VAL A 13 -0.97 -7.20 -6.23
C VAL A 13 -0.03 -6.39 -7.11
N LYS A 14 -0.32 -6.29 -8.41
CA LYS A 14 0.52 -5.57 -9.37
C LYS A 14 0.59 -4.07 -9.05
N THR A 15 -0.55 -3.49 -8.66
CA THR A 15 -0.63 -2.06 -8.37
C THR A 15 0.13 -1.70 -7.10
N VAL A 16 -0.08 -2.47 -6.03
CA VAL A 16 0.59 -2.26 -4.74
C VAL A 16 2.09 -2.48 -4.87
N ARG A 17 2.52 -3.57 -5.54
CA ARG A 17 3.94 -3.82 -5.82
C ARG A 17 4.57 -2.68 -6.61
N GLY A 18 3.90 -2.20 -7.65
CA GLY A 18 4.38 -1.09 -8.45
C GLY A 18 4.54 0.19 -7.65
N PHE A 19 3.64 0.45 -6.70
CA PHE A 19 3.80 1.58 -5.78
C PHE A 19 5.00 1.40 -4.85
N VAL A 20 5.15 0.22 -4.23
CA VAL A 20 6.28 -0.06 -3.35
C VAL A 20 7.61 0.13 -4.08
N GLU A 21 7.74 -0.45 -5.27
CA GLU A 21 8.97 -0.40 -6.07
C GLU A 21 9.33 1.01 -6.55
N LYS A 22 8.33 1.84 -6.88
CA LYS A 22 8.56 3.15 -7.51
C LYS A 22 8.53 4.32 -6.53
N GLU A 23 7.73 4.22 -5.47
CA GLU A 23 7.45 5.32 -4.56
C GLU A 23 8.09 5.12 -3.18
N LEU A 24 8.25 3.87 -2.71
CA LEU A 24 8.74 3.61 -1.35
C LEU A 24 10.22 3.19 -1.32
N TYR A 25 10.62 2.21 -2.12
CA TYR A 25 12.03 1.75 -2.17
C TYR A 25 13.06 2.88 -2.39
N PRO A 26 12.84 3.85 -3.29
CA PRO A 26 13.81 4.94 -3.47
C PRO A 26 14.01 5.81 -2.22
N LEU A 27 13.08 5.78 -1.26
CA LEU A 27 13.12 6.58 -0.04
C LEU A 27 13.85 5.86 1.12
N GLU A 28 13.99 4.54 1.04
CA GLU A 28 14.53 3.72 2.15
C GLU A 28 15.93 4.14 2.60
N PRO A 29 16.93 4.36 1.72
CA PRO A 29 18.28 4.69 2.16
C PRO A 29 18.34 5.97 3.02
N GLU A 30 17.55 6.98 2.66
CA GLU A 30 17.52 8.25 3.38
C GLU A 30 16.75 8.14 4.70
N VAL A 31 15.64 7.39 4.71
CA VAL A 31 14.86 7.14 5.92
C VAL A 31 15.66 6.30 6.93
N GLU A 32 16.41 5.31 6.48
CA GLU A 32 17.30 4.51 7.33
C GLU A 32 18.45 5.36 7.89
N ARG A 33 19.08 6.19 7.04
CA ARG A 33 20.18 7.08 7.46
C ARG A 33 19.75 8.12 8.50
N THR A 34 18.55 8.67 8.36
CA THR A 34 18.03 9.74 9.23
C THR A 34 17.21 9.21 10.41
N GLY A 35 16.72 7.97 10.35
CA GLY A 35 15.88 7.35 11.36
C GLY A 35 14.46 7.91 11.43
N HIS A 36 14.02 8.73 10.45
CA HIS A 36 12.70 9.35 10.47
C HIS A 36 12.17 9.59 9.05
N VAL A 37 10.85 9.50 8.87
CA VAL A 37 10.15 9.91 7.65
C VAL A 37 9.63 11.34 7.83
N PRO A 38 10.18 12.34 7.11
CA PRO A 38 9.68 13.70 7.17
C PRO A 38 8.16 13.75 6.95
N LYS A 39 7.46 14.54 7.76
CA LYS A 39 5.98 14.60 7.73
C LYS A 39 5.42 14.92 6.35
N GLU A 40 6.07 15.81 5.60
CA GLU A 40 5.65 16.18 4.25
C GLU A 40 5.82 15.04 3.24
N LEU A 41 6.86 14.22 3.40
CA LEU A 41 7.06 13.01 2.61
C LEU A 41 5.98 11.97 2.92
N GLY A 42 5.71 11.75 4.21
CA GLY A 42 4.61 10.88 4.63
C GLY A 42 3.23 11.33 4.11
N ARG A 43 2.97 12.64 4.12
CA ARG A 43 1.75 13.23 3.53
C ARG A 43 1.69 13.05 2.02
N ASP A 44 2.82 13.09 1.32
CA ASP A 44 2.87 12.81 -0.11
C ASP A 44 2.52 11.36 -0.44
N ILE A 45 3.08 10.40 0.32
CA ILE A 45 2.73 8.99 0.23
C ILE A 45 1.21 8.83 0.41
N GLN A 46 0.64 9.37 1.49
CA GLN A 46 -0.81 9.32 1.74
C GLN A 46 -1.65 9.88 0.58
N ARG A 47 -1.25 11.02 -0.01
CA ARG A 47 -1.95 11.61 -1.15
C ARG A 47 -1.95 10.67 -2.35
N LYS A 48 -0.81 10.05 -2.65
CA LYS A 48 -0.69 9.10 -3.77
C LYS A 48 -1.53 7.84 -3.52
N VAL A 49 -1.53 7.29 -2.30
CA VAL A 49 -2.37 6.13 -1.95
C VAL A 49 -3.87 6.44 -2.10
N LYS A 50 -4.30 7.63 -1.66
CA LYS A 50 -5.68 8.09 -1.87
C LYS A 50 -6.03 8.22 -3.35
N ALA A 51 -5.13 8.76 -4.17
CA ALA A 51 -5.33 8.87 -5.62
C ALA A 51 -5.41 7.50 -6.32
N LEU A 52 -4.77 6.47 -5.76
CA LEU A 52 -4.87 5.09 -6.25
C LEU A 52 -6.14 4.36 -5.79
N GLY A 53 -6.95 4.96 -4.90
CA GLY A 53 -8.16 4.34 -4.38
C GLY A 53 -7.94 3.30 -3.27
N PHE A 54 -6.71 3.18 -2.73
CA PHE A 54 -6.38 2.22 -1.67
C PHE A 54 -6.50 2.79 -0.26
N TYR A 55 -7.08 3.97 -0.10
CA TYR A 55 -7.37 4.50 1.23
C TYR A 55 -8.54 3.74 1.87
N ALA A 56 -8.38 3.33 3.13
CA ALA A 56 -9.36 2.52 3.84
C ALA A 56 -9.83 1.30 3.01
N PRO A 57 -8.91 0.46 2.53
CA PRO A 57 -9.20 -0.51 1.47
C PRO A 57 -10.16 -1.62 1.93
N ASN A 58 -10.21 -1.92 3.23
CA ASN A 58 -11.10 -2.90 3.84
C ASN A 58 -12.46 -2.31 4.27
N ILE A 59 -12.64 -0.99 4.19
CA ILE A 59 -13.90 -0.35 4.56
C ILE A 59 -14.88 -0.48 3.39
N PRO A 60 -16.16 -0.84 3.63
CA PRO A 60 -17.15 -0.97 2.56
C PRO A 60 -17.30 0.30 1.71
N GLU A 61 -17.52 0.12 0.40
CA GLU A 61 -17.68 1.22 -0.56
C GLU A 61 -18.78 2.22 -0.19
N LYS A 62 -19.87 1.76 0.43
CA LYS A 62 -20.96 2.63 0.91
C LYS A 62 -20.53 3.68 1.94
N TYR A 63 -19.34 3.51 2.54
CA TYR A 63 -18.72 4.46 3.45
C TYR A 63 -17.50 5.18 2.83
N GLY A 64 -17.26 5.01 1.53
CA GLY A 64 -16.16 5.61 0.79
C GLY A 64 -14.82 4.87 0.91
N GLY A 65 -14.83 3.59 1.31
CA GLY A 65 -13.64 2.74 1.32
C GLY A 65 -13.51 1.85 0.08
N GLY A 66 -12.49 0.99 0.05
CA GLY A 66 -12.15 0.15 -1.11
C GLY A 66 -12.88 -1.20 -1.20
N GLY A 67 -13.63 -1.60 -0.16
CA GLY A 67 -14.45 -2.82 -0.19
C GLY A 67 -13.72 -4.16 -0.35
N LEU A 68 -12.39 -4.20 -0.18
CA LEU A 68 -11.61 -5.41 -0.38
C LEU A 68 -11.97 -6.51 0.63
N ASP A 69 -12.10 -7.74 0.11
CA ASP A 69 -12.24 -8.92 0.94
C ASP A 69 -10.94 -9.26 1.69
N ASN A 70 -11.03 -10.19 2.65
CA ASN A 70 -9.89 -10.56 3.50
C ASN A 70 -8.71 -11.18 2.75
N VAL A 71 -8.95 -11.96 1.69
CA VAL A 71 -7.88 -12.58 0.89
C VAL A 71 -7.17 -11.51 0.09
N THR A 72 -7.93 -10.62 -0.55
CA THR A 72 -7.38 -9.51 -1.34
C THR A 72 -6.63 -8.52 -0.44
N MET A 73 -7.14 -8.26 0.77
CA MET A 73 -6.43 -7.47 1.79
C MET A 73 -5.11 -8.12 2.22
N ALA A 74 -5.09 -9.44 2.46
CA ALA A 74 -3.86 -10.15 2.81
C ALA A 74 -2.80 -10.10 1.69
N LEU A 75 -3.23 -10.12 0.43
CA LEU A 75 -2.34 -9.97 -0.73
C LEU A 75 -1.77 -8.55 -0.85
N LEU A 76 -2.60 -7.54 -0.60
CA LEU A 76 -2.16 -6.14 -0.52
C LEU A 76 -1.10 -5.96 0.57
N GLU A 77 -1.38 -6.42 1.80
CA GLU A 77 -0.45 -6.34 2.94
C GLU A 77 0.85 -7.10 2.67
N ARG A 78 0.79 -8.24 1.97
CA ARG A 78 1.98 -8.99 1.57
C ARG A 78 2.91 -8.17 0.67
N GLU A 79 2.38 -7.43 -0.30
CA GLU A 79 3.23 -6.61 -1.17
C GLU A 79 3.70 -5.34 -0.44
N LEU A 80 2.88 -4.74 0.42
CA LEU A 80 3.28 -3.62 1.26
C LEU A 80 4.41 -3.96 2.24
N GLY A 81 4.36 -5.14 2.84
CA GLY A 81 5.38 -5.62 3.77
C GLY A 81 6.78 -5.80 3.17
N ARG A 82 6.95 -5.56 1.86
CA ARG A 82 8.24 -5.63 1.20
C ARG A 82 9.11 -4.39 1.42
N THR A 83 8.55 -3.28 1.91
CA THR A 83 9.29 -2.05 2.25
C THR A 83 9.48 -1.91 3.76
N SER A 84 10.33 -0.96 4.17
CA SER A 84 10.50 -0.59 5.58
C SER A 84 9.17 -0.19 6.24
N TRP A 85 9.03 -0.59 7.51
CA TRP A 85 7.84 -0.26 8.31
C TRP A 85 7.60 1.26 8.42
N ALA A 86 8.70 2.04 8.44
CA ALA A 86 8.65 3.49 8.57
C ALA A 86 7.90 4.18 7.42
N LEU A 87 8.03 3.65 6.19
CA LEU A 87 7.32 4.15 5.02
C LEU A 87 5.93 3.51 4.91
N HIS A 88 5.84 2.20 5.15
CA HIS A 88 4.61 1.43 5.13
C HIS A 88 3.47 2.07 5.97
N VAL A 89 3.78 2.59 7.17
CA VAL A 89 2.77 3.14 8.09
C VAL A 89 1.98 4.32 7.51
N TRP A 90 2.50 4.97 6.46
CA TRP A 90 1.84 6.08 5.77
C TRP A 90 0.85 5.62 4.68
N TRP A 91 0.74 4.31 4.40
CA TRP A 91 -0.24 3.78 3.46
C TRP A 91 -1.67 3.79 4.03
N GLY A 92 -1.84 3.31 5.26
CA GLY A 92 -3.15 3.08 5.87
C GLY A 92 -3.69 4.19 6.79
N ARG A 93 -2.97 5.31 6.94
CA ARG A 93 -3.34 6.42 7.84
C ARG A 93 -3.69 7.68 7.09
#